data_AF-A0A0F6YIA1-F1
#
_entry.id   AF-A0A0F6YIA1-F1
#
_cell.length_a   1.000
_cell.length_b   1.000
_cell.length_c   1.000
_cell.angle_alpha   90.00
_cell.angle_beta   90.00
_cell.angle_gamma   90.00
#
_symmetry.space_group_name_H-M   'P 1'
#
loop_
_entity.id
_entity.type
_entity.pdbx_description
1 polymer ?
#
loop_
_entity_poly.entity_id
_entity_poly.type
_entity_poly.pdbx_seq_one_letter_code
_entity_poly.pdbx_strand_id
1 'polypeptide(L)'
;MLGNLDSQDRLRLMKFVCSFAWADLRIADQERSFVQKMMRKLKLDDAEAKQVQQWLELPPRADEVDPNDIPREHRALFLEMAKSIVGADGEISEEERENLALLEQLLS
;
A
#
# COMPACT_ATOMS: atom_id res chain seq x y z
N MET A 1 6.49 12.53 -5.61
CA MET A 1 7.52 12.81 -4.59
C MET A 1 6.99 12.35 -3.24
N LEU A 2 7.53 11.27 -2.66
CA LEU A 2 7.07 10.72 -1.38
C LEU A 2 7.21 11.70 -0.19
N GLY A 3 8.05 12.74 -0.32
CA GLY A 3 8.34 13.71 0.73
C GLY A 3 7.28 14.80 0.96
N ASN A 4 6.22 14.87 0.15
CA ASN A 4 5.16 15.88 0.29
C ASN A 4 3.93 15.38 1.05
N LEU A 5 3.91 14.11 1.46
CA LEU A 5 2.78 13.53 2.20
C LEU A 5 2.85 13.95 3.67
N ASP A 6 1.73 14.43 4.20
CA ASP A 6 1.55 14.60 5.64
C ASP A 6 1.47 13.24 6.36
N SER A 7 1.45 13.25 7.70
CA SER A 7 1.40 12.01 8.49
C SER A 7 0.19 11.13 8.17
N GLN A 8 -0.98 11.74 7.94
CA GLN A 8 -2.20 10.99 7.65
C GLN A 8 -2.13 10.33 6.28
N ASP A 9 -1.65 11.05 5.27
CA ASP A 9 -1.52 10.54 3.90
C ASP A 9 -0.41 9.49 3.80
N ARG A 10 0.67 9.59 4.57
CA ARG A 10 1.68 8.53 4.68
C ARG A 10 1.08 7.25 5.24
N LEU A 11 0.33 7.33 6.34
CA LEU A 11 -0.33 6.17 6.92
C LEU A 11 -1.40 5.59 5.98
N ARG A 12 -2.17 6.44 5.31
CA ARG A 12 -3.14 6.00 4.30
C ARG A 12 -2.44 5.25 3.18
N LEU A 13 -1.32 5.76 2.67
CA LEU A 13 -0.52 5.07 1.65
C LEU A 13 -0.04 3.69 2.14
N MET A 14 0.51 3.62 3.35
CA MET A 14 0.97 2.35 3.91
C MET A 14 -0.16 1.36 4.10
N LYS A 15 -1.34 1.83 4.52
CA LYS A 15 -2.54 1.01 4.67
C LYS A 15 -2.98 0.41 3.34
N PHE A 16 -3.02 1.25 2.31
CA PHE A 16 -3.29 0.82 0.94
C PHE A 16 -2.30 -0.25 0.49
N VAL A 17 -1.01 0.01 0.63
CA VAL A 17 0.02 -0.94 0.21
C VAL A 17 -0.08 -2.26 0.97
N CYS A 18 -0.34 -2.24 2.28
CA CYS A 18 -0.54 -3.49 3.03
C CYS A 18 -1.82 -4.21 2.59
N SER A 19 -2.90 -3.49 2.27
CA SER A 19 -4.12 -4.10 1.73
C SER A 19 -3.87 -4.83 0.41
N PHE A 20 -3.04 -4.26 -0.47
CA PHE A 20 -2.66 -4.88 -1.74
C PHE A 20 -1.74 -6.08 -1.55
N ALA A 21 -0.79 -5.99 -0.62
CA ALA A 21 0.07 -7.12 -0.27
C ALA A 21 -0.72 -8.34 0.24
N TRP A 22 -1.91 -8.13 0.83
CA TRP A 22 -2.79 -9.21 1.29
C TRP A 22 -3.77 -9.73 0.24
N ALA A 23 -3.67 -9.29 -1.02
CA ALA A 23 -4.64 -9.61 -2.08
C ALA A 23 -4.83 -11.11 -2.28
N ASP A 24 -3.77 -11.91 -2.16
CA ASP A 24 -3.78 -13.37 -2.31
C ASP A 24 -3.83 -14.12 -0.96
N LEU A 25 -4.20 -13.41 0.13
CA LEU A 25 -4.27 -13.90 1.51
C LEU A 25 -2.94 -14.38 2.11
N ARG A 26 -1.81 -14.04 1.51
CA ARG A 26 -0.46 -14.24 2.04
C ARG A 26 0.37 -12.98 1.80
N ILE A 27 1.55 -12.90 2.40
CA ILE A 27 2.54 -11.86 2.08
C ILE A 27 3.91 -12.53 1.99
N ALA A 28 4.57 -12.39 0.85
CA ALA A 28 5.92 -12.89 0.62
C ALA A 28 7.00 -12.06 1.36
N ASP A 29 8.17 -12.67 1.58
CA ASP A 29 9.29 -11.99 2.24
C ASP A 29 9.79 -10.76 1.47
N GLN A 30 9.70 -10.80 0.13
CA GLN A 30 10.04 -9.68 -0.75
C GLN A 30 9.10 -8.49 -0.55
N GLU A 31 7.80 -8.74 -0.44
CA GLU A 31 6.79 -7.73 -0.15
C GLU A 31 6.95 -7.13 1.24
N ARG A 32 7.19 -7.97 2.27
CA ARG A 32 7.54 -7.50 3.62
C ARG A 32 8.75 -6.58 3.60
N SER A 33 9.79 -6.97 2.85
CA SER A 33 11.01 -6.18 2.68
C SER A 33 10.74 -4.86 1.95
N PHE A 34 9.82 -4.86 0.97
CA PHE A 34 9.38 -3.64 0.29
C PHE A 34 8.69 -2.68 1.26
N VAL A 35 7.72 -3.16 2.04
CA VAL A 35 7.00 -2.36 3.03
C VAL A 35 7.98 -1.74 4.03
N GLN A 36 8.93 -2.51 4.56
CA GLN A 36 9.96 -2.00 5.46
C GLN A 36 10.85 -0.91 4.82
N LYS A 37 11.21 -1.07 3.54
CA LYS A 37 11.96 -0.02 2.80
C LYS A 37 11.12 1.24 2.65
N MET A 38 9.81 1.09 2.42
CA MET A 38 8.90 2.23 2.25
C MET A 38 8.70 2.99 3.57
N MET A 39 8.54 2.29 4.69
CA MET A 39 8.48 2.91 6.03
C MET A 39 9.69 3.83 6.28
N ARG A 40 10.90 3.36 5.93
CA ARG A 40 12.13 4.17 6.04
C ARG A 40 12.15 5.36 5.09
N LYS A 41 11.70 5.19 3.85
CA LYS A 41 11.65 6.29 2.85
C LYS A 41 10.64 7.37 3.24
N LEU A 42 9.50 6.97 3.79
CA LEU A 42 8.45 7.85 4.30
C LEU A 42 8.80 8.50 5.64
N LYS A 43 9.90 8.05 6.28
CA LYS A 43 10.34 8.52 7.59
C LYS A 43 9.23 8.43 8.64
N LEU A 44 8.54 7.29 8.66
CA LEU A 44 7.51 7.05 9.65
C LEU A 44 8.11 7.11 11.06
N ASP A 45 7.37 7.67 12.00
CA ASP A 45 7.73 7.61 13.41
C ASP A 45 7.48 6.21 14.00
N ASP A 46 7.87 6.01 15.26
CA ASP A 46 7.77 4.70 15.91
C ASP A 46 6.31 4.22 16.05
N ALA A 47 5.34 5.12 16.22
CA ALA A 47 3.94 4.78 16.35
C ALA A 47 3.33 4.39 15.00
N GLU A 48 3.60 5.19 13.96
CA GLU A 48 3.24 4.91 12.58
C GLU A 48 3.86 3.58 12.13
N ALA A 49 5.14 3.36 12.42
CA ALA A 49 5.86 2.14 12.05
C ALA A 49 5.26 0.90 12.71
N LYS A 50 4.92 0.98 14.00
CA LYS A 50 4.25 -0.10 14.73
C LYS A 50 2.88 -0.43 14.13
N GLN A 51 2.13 0.58 13.71
CA GLN A 51 0.84 0.37 13.05
C GLN A 51 0.99 -0.39 11.73
N VAL A 52 1.99 -0.05 10.92
CA VAL A 52 2.27 -0.77 9.67
C VAL A 52 2.71 -2.21 9.93
N GLN A 53 3.52 -2.44 10.96
CA GLN A 53 3.91 -3.81 11.34
C GLN A 53 2.71 -4.67 11.70
N GLN A 54 1.73 -4.11 12.42
CA GLN A 54 0.47 -4.81 12.69
C GLN A 54 -0.27 -5.18 11.39
N TRP A 55 -0.27 -4.29 10.39
CA TRP A 55 -0.88 -4.60 9.10
C TRP A 55 -0.16 -5.68 8.30
N LEU A 56 1.14 -5.89 8.54
CA LEU A 56 1.89 -7.01 7.97
C LEU A 56 1.61 -8.35 8.67
N GLU A 57 1.03 -8.32 9.88
CA GLU A 57 0.61 -9.52 10.61
C GLU A 57 -0.86 -9.85 10.38
N LEU A 58 -1.70 -8.82 10.26
CA LEU A 58 -3.14 -8.93 10.04
C LEU A 58 -3.58 -7.85 9.03
N PRO A 59 -4.31 -8.19 7.96
CA PRO A 59 -4.73 -7.20 6.98
C PRO A 59 -5.55 -6.07 7.63
N PRO A 60 -5.42 -4.83 7.13
CA PRO A 60 -6.38 -3.78 7.47
C PRO A 60 -7.79 -4.22 7.06
N ARG A 61 -8.81 -3.75 7.78
CA ARG A 61 -10.19 -4.10 7.46
C ARG A 61 -10.57 -3.45 6.12
N ALA A 62 -11.23 -4.22 5.25
CA ALA A 62 -11.57 -3.78 3.90
C ALA A 62 -12.47 -2.53 3.86
N ASP A 63 -13.31 -2.34 4.89
CA ASP A 63 -14.18 -1.17 5.06
C ASP A 63 -13.43 0.10 5.47
N GLU A 64 -12.15 0.00 5.81
CA GLU A 64 -11.33 1.14 6.23
C GLU A 64 -10.31 1.58 5.16
N VAL A 65 -10.44 1.09 3.92
CA VAL A 65 -9.59 1.41 2.76
C VAL A 65 -10.49 1.82 1.60
N ASP A 66 -10.81 3.12 1.48
CA ASP A 66 -11.58 3.66 0.36
C ASP A 66 -10.67 4.41 -0.64
N PRO A 67 -10.59 3.97 -1.91
CA PRO A 67 -9.81 4.66 -2.95
C PRO A 67 -10.26 6.11 -3.20
N ASN A 68 -11.52 6.43 -2.89
CA ASN A 68 -12.06 7.78 -3.07
C ASN A 68 -11.54 8.78 -2.03
N ASP A 69 -11.04 8.31 -0.89
CA ASP A 69 -10.42 9.14 0.15
C ASP A 69 -9.01 9.62 -0.25
N ILE A 70 -8.46 9.13 -1.36
CA ILE A 70 -7.15 9.54 -1.85
C ILE A 70 -7.28 10.89 -2.57
N PRO A 71 -6.58 11.94 -2.08
CA PRO A 71 -6.54 13.23 -2.76
C PRO A 71 -6.10 13.06 -4.22
N ARG A 72 -6.74 13.77 -5.16
CA ARG A 72 -6.46 13.64 -6.60
C ARG A 72 -4.98 13.79 -6.95
N GLU A 73 -4.29 14.69 -6.27
CA GLU A 73 -2.85 14.93 -6.42
C GLU A 73 -1.97 13.73 -6.03
N HIS A 74 -2.47 12.85 -5.15
CA HIS A 74 -1.75 11.69 -4.65
C HIS A 74 -2.13 10.38 -5.36
N ARG A 75 -3.22 10.35 -6.13
CA ARG A 75 -3.71 9.14 -6.82
C ARG A 75 -2.65 8.45 -7.68
N ALA A 76 -1.90 9.21 -8.47
CA ALA A 76 -0.83 8.67 -9.31
C ALA A 76 0.26 7.98 -8.46
N LEU A 77 0.62 8.58 -7.33
CA LEU A 77 1.60 8.01 -6.40
C LEU A 77 1.08 6.72 -5.76
N PHE A 78 -0.18 6.70 -5.31
CA PHE A 78 -0.79 5.52 -4.71
C PHE A 78 -0.86 4.36 -5.70
N LEU A 79 -1.26 4.63 -6.94
CA LEU A 79 -1.28 3.63 -8.01
C LEU A 79 0.11 3.09 -8.32
N GLU A 80 1.14 3.95 -8.42
CA GLU A 80 2.52 3.49 -8.61
C GLU A 80 3.01 2.60 -7.46
N MET A 81 2.69 2.97 -6.21
CA MET A 81 3.10 2.17 -5.05
C MET A 81 2.36 0.84 -4.98
N ALA A 82 1.07 0.81 -5.32
CA ALA A 82 0.29 -0.43 -5.43
C ALA A 82 0.88 -1.36 -6.51
N LYS A 83 1.24 -0.83 -7.67
CA LYS A 83 1.93 -1.60 -8.72
C LYS A 83 3.30 -2.11 -8.26
N SER A 84 4.01 -1.31 -7.48
CA SER A 84 5.37 -1.64 -7.01
C SER A 84 5.38 -2.73 -5.93
N ILE A 85 4.36 -2.80 -5.06
CA ILE A 85 4.27 -3.86 -4.04
C ILE A 85 3.86 -5.19 -4.67
N VAL A 86 2.83 -5.17 -5.51
CA VAL A 86 2.34 -6.36 -6.22
C VAL A 86 3.42 -6.94 -7.13
N GLY A 87 4.24 -6.10 -7.77
CA GLY A 87 5.37 -6.57 -8.57
C GLY A 87 6.67 -6.82 -7.79
N ALA A 88 6.66 -6.77 -6.45
CA ALA A 88 7.90 -6.77 -5.65
C ALA A 88 8.61 -8.14 -5.63
N ASP A 89 7.87 -9.23 -5.79
CA ASP A 89 8.40 -10.60 -5.84
C ASP A 89 8.72 -11.06 -7.28
N GLY A 90 8.34 -10.27 -8.29
CA GLY A 90 8.61 -10.51 -9.71
C GLY A 90 7.52 -11.28 -10.44
N GLU A 91 6.43 -11.64 -9.77
CA GLU A 91 5.24 -12.25 -10.35
C GLU A 91 4.01 -11.40 -10.02
N ILE A 92 2.96 -11.46 -10.82
CA ILE A 92 1.69 -10.78 -10.52
C ILE A 92 0.59 -11.80 -10.77
N SER A 93 -0.07 -12.23 -9.69
CA SER A 93 -1.20 -13.15 -9.72
C SER A 93 -2.41 -12.57 -10.48
N GLU A 94 -3.40 -13.40 -10.77
CA GLU A 94 -4.64 -12.91 -11.39
C GLU A 94 -5.41 -11.99 -10.44
N GLU A 95 -5.50 -12.34 -9.15
CA GLU A 95 -6.16 -11.57 -8.11
C GLU A 95 -5.54 -10.18 -7.94
N GLU A 96 -4.21 -10.08 -7.92
CA GLU A 96 -3.53 -8.79 -7.82
C GLU A 96 -3.73 -7.94 -9.07
N ARG A 97 -3.75 -8.56 -10.25
CA ARG A 97 -4.01 -7.86 -11.52
C ARG A 97 -5.43 -7.30 -11.55
N GLU A 98 -6.42 -8.08 -11.11
CA GLU A 98 -7.81 -7.62 -11.01
C GLU A 98 -7.95 -6.47 -10.01
N ASN A 99 -7.34 -6.59 -8.83
CA ASN A 99 -7.36 -5.53 -7.81
C ASN A 99 -6.68 -4.25 -8.30
N LEU A 100 -5.56 -4.35 -9.02
CA LEU A 100 -4.89 -3.20 -9.62
C LEU A 100 -5.74 -2.53 -10.71
N ALA A 101 -6.37 -3.33 -11.58
CA ALA A 101 -7.25 -2.82 -12.62
C ALA A 101 -8.46 -2.09 -12.02
N LEU A 102 -9.05 -2.66 -10.96
CA LEU A 102 -10.15 -2.03 -10.22
C LEU A 102 -9.72 -0.70 -9.59
N LEU A 103 -8.56 -0.66 -8.94
CA LEU A 103 -8.02 0.58 -8.40
C LEU A 103 -7.81 1.63 -9.50
N GLU A 104 -7.25 1.24 -10.63
CA GLU A 104 -7.00 2.15 -11.75
C GLU A 104 -8.30 2.77 -12.30
N GLN A 105 -9.39 1.98 -12.36
CA GLN A 105 -10.72 2.45 -12.72
C GLN A 105 -11.34 3.38 -11.67
N LEU A 106 -11.11 3.14 -10.38
CA LEU A 106 -11.65 3.99 -9.31
C LEU A 106 -10.91 5.33 -9.19
N LEU A 107 -9.63 5.36 -9.58
CA LEU A 107 -8.80 6.55 -9.51
C LEU A 107 -8.85 7.43 -10.77
N SER A 108 -9.35 6.91 -11.90
CA SER A 108 -9.59 7.66 -13.15
C SER A 108 -10.59 8.80 -12.97
#